data_AF-W2BYM7-F1
#
_entry.id   AF-W2BYM7-F1
#
_cell.length_a   1.000
_cell.length_b   1.000
_cell.length_c   1.000
_cell.angle_alpha   90.00
_cell.angle_beta   90.00
_cell.angle_gamma   90.00
#
_symmetry.space_group_name_H-M   'P 1'
#
loop_
_entity.id
_entity.type
_entity.pdbx_description
1 polymer ?
#
loop_
_entity_poly.entity_id
_entity_poly.type
_entity_poly.pdbx_seq_one_letter_code
_entity_poly.pdbx_strand_id
1 'polypeptide(L)'
;MNYEHRDRASGWKHAKLSGHANEAQVNKLLNSDKEYQDDFLARTGYGTEKIISSTIGGLHETNVPGVLGKKTKSKTDLKVYCQSGRQINVSIKKSLGGQVYFIRVGLFFEVFEKQFGKKIPSDVKRAMELFWAAAKDANNIIEKYADKTNKKNHELQIRHQSLNATTLKNYNLSLHKNMLQWFKDNIYELTKLCFTTGAARDRNEWSEFVWYINALGENSVDEIFPIDDICMAAGNAAQNETHYGESNGGTTIQLPFGFVQWHQCQMQFHHNYEKVKLLYESLH
;
A
#
# COMPACT_ATOMS: atom_id res chain seq x y z
N MET A 1 -27.23 17.89 -18.29
CA MET A 1 -26.24 16.89 -17.81
C MET A 1 -25.80 17.34 -16.43
N ASN A 2 -26.41 16.78 -15.39
CA ASN A 2 -26.04 17.08 -14.01
C ASN A 2 -24.84 16.23 -13.63
N TYR A 3 -23.68 16.87 -13.46
CA TYR A 3 -22.59 16.28 -12.69
C TYR A 3 -23.05 16.21 -11.24
N GLU A 4 -23.59 15.06 -10.81
CA GLU A 4 -23.75 14.76 -9.39
C GLU A 4 -22.36 14.76 -8.76
N HIS A 5 -22.04 15.87 -8.10
CA HIS A 5 -20.87 16.00 -7.26
C HIS A 5 -21.06 15.08 -6.04
N ARG A 6 -20.71 13.79 -6.18
CA ARG A 6 -20.67 12.88 -5.04
C ARG A 6 -19.66 13.42 -4.05
N ASP A 7 -20.11 13.74 -2.84
CA ASP A 7 -19.21 14.08 -1.74
C ASP A 7 -18.22 12.92 -1.52
N ARG A 8 -16.96 13.23 -1.18
CA ARG A 8 -15.88 12.24 -1.07
C ARG A 8 -16.20 11.14 -0.06
N ALA A 9 -16.93 11.47 0.99
CA ALA A 9 -17.39 10.51 2.00
C ALA A 9 -18.39 9.49 1.43
N SER A 10 -19.33 9.94 0.60
CA SER A 10 -20.28 9.04 -0.06
C SER A 10 -19.59 8.19 -1.14
N GLY A 11 -18.69 8.79 -1.92
CA GLY A 11 -17.85 8.09 -2.89
C GLY A 11 -17.03 6.95 -2.25
N TRP A 12 -16.42 7.19 -1.08
CA TRP A 12 -15.66 6.18 -0.34
C TRP A 12 -16.53 5.04 0.20
N LYS A 13 -17.71 5.36 0.73
CA LYS A 13 -18.67 4.35 1.22
C LYS A 13 -19.12 3.43 0.07
N HIS A 14 -19.43 3.99 -1.10
CA HIS A 14 -19.78 3.22 -2.28
C HIS A 14 -18.62 2.36 -2.80
N ALA A 15 -17.40 2.90 -2.82
CA ALA A 15 -16.20 2.15 -3.23
C ALA A 15 -15.95 0.94 -2.31
N LYS A 16 -16.15 1.09 -1.00
CA LYS A 16 -16.04 -0.02 -0.03
C LYS A 16 -17.10 -1.10 -0.22
N LEU A 17 -18.36 -0.70 -0.34
CA LEU A 17 -19.47 -1.64 -0.51
C LEU A 17 -19.30 -2.47 -1.79
N SER A 18 -18.92 -1.82 -2.89
CA SER A 18 -18.66 -2.51 -4.15
C SER A 18 -17.38 -3.35 -4.10
N GLY A 19 -16.34 -2.96 -3.34
CA GLY A 19 -15.19 -3.81 -3.04
C GLY A 19 -15.59 -5.13 -2.36
N HIS A 20 -16.38 -5.05 -1.28
CA HIS A 20 -16.84 -6.25 -0.58
C HIS A 20 -17.76 -7.13 -1.45
N ALA A 21 -18.60 -6.53 -2.31
CA ALA A 21 -19.43 -7.28 -3.25
C ALA A 21 -18.56 -8.05 -4.27
N ASN A 22 -17.45 -7.45 -4.73
CA ASN A 22 -16.48 -8.10 -5.59
C ASN A 22 -15.83 -9.31 -4.92
N GLU A 23 -15.34 -9.15 -3.69
CA GLU A 23 -14.76 -10.24 -2.89
C GLU A 23 -15.78 -11.39 -2.69
N ALA A 24 -17.03 -11.06 -2.37
CA ALA A 24 -18.08 -12.06 -2.19
C ALA A 24 -18.37 -12.86 -3.47
N GLN A 25 -18.34 -12.21 -4.62
CA GLN A 25 -18.52 -12.87 -5.91
C GLN A 25 -17.36 -13.80 -6.25
N VAL A 26 -16.10 -13.35 -6.06
CA VAL A 26 -14.90 -14.19 -6.24
C VAL A 26 -14.97 -15.41 -5.31
N ASN A 27 -15.33 -15.22 -4.04
CA ASN A 27 -15.47 -16.30 -3.08
C ASN A 27 -16.55 -17.31 -3.48
N LYS A 28 -17.68 -16.83 -4.02
CA LYS A 28 -18.74 -17.70 -4.51
C LYS A 28 -18.22 -18.59 -5.65
N LEU A 29 -17.55 -17.99 -6.65
CA LEU A 29 -17.00 -18.72 -7.78
C LEU A 29 -16.01 -19.80 -7.33
N LEU A 30 -15.06 -19.46 -6.44
CA LEU A 30 -14.11 -20.44 -5.90
C LEU A 30 -14.75 -21.57 -5.09
N ASN A 31 -15.94 -21.38 -4.53
CA ASN A 31 -16.65 -22.43 -3.78
C ASN A 31 -17.63 -23.25 -4.64
N SER A 32 -17.98 -22.81 -5.86
CA SER A 32 -19.02 -23.47 -6.66
C SER A 32 -18.64 -23.84 -8.10
N ASP A 33 -17.57 -23.26 -8.65
CA ASP A 33 -17.20 -23.41 -10.05
C ASP A 33 -15.84 -24.13 -10.19
N LYS A 34 -15.85 -25.33 -10.77
CA LYS A 34 -14.65 -26.17 -10.89
C LYS A 34 -13.66 -25.63 -11.92
N GLU A 35 -14.13 -25.06 -13.01
CA GLU A 35 -13.24 -24.49 -14.04
C GLU A 35 -12.54 -23.25 -13.46
N TYR A 36 -13.29 -22.42 -12.71
CA TYR A 36 -12.72 -21.27 -12.01
C TYR A 36 -11.68 -21.67 -10.95
N GLN A 37 -11.93 -22.75 -10.19
CA GLN A 37 -10.96 -23.30 -9.24
C GLN A 37 -9.66 -23.75 -9.94
N ASP A 38 -9.78 -24.47 -11.05
CA ASP A 38 -8.63 -25.02 -11.78
C ASP A 38 -7.78 -23.91 -12.41
N ASP A 39 -8.42 -22.91 -13.01
CA ASP A 39 -7.74 -21.73 -13.53
C ASP A 39 -6.99 -20.96 -12.43
N PHE A 40 -7.63 -20.71 -11.28
CA PHE A 40 -6.98 -20.05 -10.15
C PHE A 40 -5.75 -20.83 -9.65
N LEU A 41 -5.88 -22.16 -9.50
CA LEU A 41 -4.78 -23.01 -9.04
C LEU A 41 -3.63 -23.04 -10.07
N ALA A 42 -3.94 -23.07 -11.36
CA ALA A 42 -2.93 -23.00 -12.41
C ALA A 42 -2.15 -21.68 -12.36
N ARG A 43 -2.85 -20.53 -12.27
CA ARG A 43 -2.22 -19.20 -12.23
C ARG A 43 -1.42 -18.92 -10.95
N THR A 44 -1.74 -19.61 -9.85
CA THR A 44 -1.01 -19.51 -8.58
C THR A 44 0.14 -20.52 -8.45
N GLY A 45 0.38 -21.35 -9.47
CA GLY A 45 1.42 -22.39 -9.45
C GLY A 45 1.07 -23.61 -8.58
N TYR A 46 -0.21 -23.76 -8.22
CA TYR A 46 -0.73 -24.82 -7.36
C TYR A 46 -1.69 -25.77 -8.09
N GLY A 47 -1.53 -25.96 -9.41
CA GLY A 47 -2.43 -26.77 -10.25
C GLY A 47 -2.60 -28.24 -9.84
N THR A 48 -1.75 -28.78 -8.95
CA THR A 48 -1.87 -30.13 -8.39
C THR A 48 -2.74 -30.20 -7.13
N GLU A 49 -3.11 -29.05 -6.56
CA GLU A 49 -3.96 -28.98 -5.37
C GLU A 49 -5.44 -29.16 -5.71
N LYS A 50 -6.26 -29.29 -4.67
CA LYS A 50 -7.71 -29.22 -4.77
C LYS A 50 -8.26 -28.28 -3.73
N ILE A 51 -9.07 -27.31 -4.15
CA ILE A 51 -9.76 -26.39 -3.23
C ILE A 51 -10.86 -27.15 -2.48
N ILE A 52 -10.82 -27.10 -1.15
CA ILE A 52 -11.91 -27.57 -0.28
C ILE A 52 -12.92 -26.44 -0.05
N SER A 53 -12.40 -25.25 0.26
CA SER A 53 -13.22 -24.09 0.55
C SER A 53 -12.42 -22.80 0.42
N SER A 54 -13.12 -21.68 0.35
CA SER A 54 -12.53 -20.36 0.51
C SER A 54 -13.37 -19.46 1.42
N THR A 55 -12.69 -18.51 2.07
CA THR A 55 -13.31 -17.53 2.98
C THR A 55 -12.79 -16.14 2.69
N ILE A 56 -13.63 -15.12 2.87
CA ILE A 56 -13.24 -13.70 2.72
C ILE A 56 -13.29 -12.93 4.03
N GLY A 57 -12.48 -11.87 4.12
CA GLY A 57 -12.52 -10.90 5.22
C GLY A 57 -13.79 -10.05 5.20
N GLY A 58 -14.18 -9.51 4.04
CA GLY A 58 -15.46 -8.84 3.78
C GLY A 58 -15.91 -7.79 4.81
N LEU A 59 -17.23 -7.61 4.93
CA LEU A 59 -17.88 -6.68 5.87
C LEU A 59 -17.58 -6.93 7.36
N HIS A 60 -17.06 -8.12 7.70
CA HIS A 60 -16.75 -8.55 9.06
C HIS A 60 -15.24 -8.76 9.26
N GLU A 61 -14.40 -8.01 8.55
CA GLU A 61 -12.94 -8.08 8.61
C GLU A 61 -12.47 -8.21 10.07
N THR A 62 -12.02 -9.40 10.46
CA THR A 62 -11.70 -9.71 11.84
C THR A 62 -10.35 -9.13 12.22
N ASN A 63 -10.26 -8.61 13.43
CA ASN A 63 -9.01 -8.08 13.95
C ASN A 63 -8.07 -9.24 14.32
N VAL A 64 -6.90 -9.30 13.69
CA VAL A 64 -5.88 -10.33 13.92
C VAL A 64 -4.80 -9.83 14.89
N PRO A 65 -4.03 -10.72 15.56
CA PRO A 65 -2.89 -10.30 16.36
C PRO A 65 -1.87 -9.51 15.54
N GLY A 66 -1.51 -8.32 16.02
CA GLY A 66 -0.52 -7.45 15.41
C GLY A 66 0.86 -7.59 16.04
N VAL A 67 1.90 -7.25 15.28
CA VAL A 67 3.30 -7.40 15.68
C VAL A 67 3.62 -6.60 16.96
N LEU A 68 2.93 -5.48 17.19
CA LEU A 68 3.09 -4.65 18.38
C LEU A 68 2.29 -5.15 19.62
N GLY A 69 1.72 -6.35 19.57
CA GLY A 69 0.92 -6.94 20.66
C GLY A 69 -0.52 -6.41 20.74
N LYS A 70 -0.87 -5.40 19.93
CA LYS A 70 -2.25 -4.93 19.71
C LYS A 70 -2.87 -5.69 18.54
N LYS A 71 -4.20 -5.69 18.42
CA LYS A 71 -4.86 -6.24 17.22
C LYS A 71 -4.75 -5.27 16.03
N THR A 72 -4.81 -5.81 14.81
CA THR A 72 -4.72 -5.07 13.54
C THR A 72 -5.62 -5.69 12.47
N LYS A 73 -5.69 -5.07 11.29
CA LYS A 73 -6.32 -5.65 10.09
C LYS A 73 -5.34 -6.47 9.29
N SER A 74 -5.83 -7.58 8.73
CA SER A 74 -5.08 -8.41 7.78
C SER A 74 -4.93 -7.68 6.44
N LYS A 75 -3.96 -8.08 5.62
CA LYS A 75 -3.90 -7.70 4.19
C LYS A 75 -4.59 -8.71 3.29
N THR A 76 -4.92 -9.87 3.86
CA THR A 76 -5.54 -10.97 3.14
C THR A 76 -7.04 -10.76 3.10
N ASP A 77 -7.54 -10.58 1.88
CA ASP A 77 -8.96 -10.40 1.60
C ASP A 77 -9.64 -11.76 1.37
N LEU A 78 -8.90 -12.75 0.85
CA LEU A 78 -9.35 -14.10 0.52
C LEU A 78 -8.34 -15.15 1.03
N LYS A 79 -8.85 -16.16 1.73
CA LYS A 79 -8.10 -17.37 2.13
C LYS A 79 -8.71 -18.58 1.42
N VAL A 80 -7.88 -19.34 0.73
CA VAL A 80 -8.28 -20.58 0.04
C VAL A 80 -7.64 -21.76 0.76
N TYR A 81 -8.43 -22.77 1.12
CA TYR A 81 -7.97 -23.96 1.84
C TYR A 81 -7.98 -25.16 0.90
N CYS A 82 -6.82 -25.80 0.77
CA CYS A 82 -6.60 -26.94 -0.12
C CYS A 82 -6.65 -28.27 0.63
N GLN A 83 -6.87 -29.36 -0.10
CA GLN A 83 -6.95 -30.71 0.46
C GLN A 83 -5.66 -31.18 1.13
N SER A 84 -4.49 -30.69 0.70
CA SER A 84 -3.21 -30.97 1.35
C SER A 84 -3.06 -30.31 2.73
N GLY A 85 -3.97 -29.41 3.11
CA GLY A 85 -3.83 -28.52 4.26
C GLY A 85 -3.12 -27.20 3.93
N ARG A 86 -2.72 -26.98 2.67
CA ARG A 86 -2.20 -25.68 2.20
C ARG A 86 -3.27 -24.60 2.31
N GLN A 87 -2.87 -23.43 2.78
CA GLN A 87 -3.67 -22.22 2.76
C GLN A 87 -3.02 -21.25 1.78
N ILE A 88 -3.79 -20.73 0.83
CA ILE A 88 -3.35 -19.71 -0.13
C ILE A 88 -4.01 -18.39 0.24
N ASN A 89 -3.19 -17.37 0.53
CA ASN A 89 -3.68 -16.06 0.94
C ASN A 89 -3.57 -15.04 -0.19
N VAL A 90 -4.66 -14.34 -0.47
CA VAL A 90 -4.75 -13.40 -1.58
C VAL A 90 -5.26 -12.05 -1.08
N SER A 91 -4.58 -10.97 -1.49
CA SER A 91 -5.11 -9.62 -1.40
C SER A 91 -5.79 -9.25 -2.70
N ILE A 92 -7.08 -8.91 -2.65
CA ILE A 92 -7.89 -8.58 -3.83
C ILE A 92 -7.85 -7.06 -4.06
N LYS A 93 -7.73 -6.65 -5.32
CA LYS A 93 -7.77 -5.26 -5.77
C LYS A 93 -8.79 -5.12 -6.88
N LYS A 94 -9.94 -4.49 -6.56
CA LYS A 94 -10.99 -4.20 -7.54
C LYS A 94 -10.61 -3.07 -8.50
N SER A 95 -9.90 -2.07 -7.99
CA SER A 95 -9.47 -0.89 -8.76
C SER A 95 -8.03 -1.03 -9.25
N LEU A 96 -7.71 -0.38 -10.38
CA LEU A 96 -6.36 -0.34 -10.96
C LEU A 96 -5.40 0.59 -10.20
N GLY A 97 -5.89 1.26 -9.16
CA GLY A 97 -5.09 2.04 -8.24
C GLY A 97 -5.90 2.38 -7.00
N GLY A 98 -5.20 2.61 -5.89
CA GLY A 98 -5.86 2.87 -4.62
C GLY A 98 -4.92 2.72 -3.44
N GLN A 99 -5.48 2.93 -2.24
CA GLN A 99 -4.73 2.83 -1.00
C GLN A 99 -4.42 1.36 -0.67
N VAL A 100 -3.14 1.04 -0.47
CA VAL A 100 -2.70 -0.26 0.06
C VAL A 100 -2.34 -0.18 1.52
N TYR A 101 -1.89 0.96 2.04
CA TYR A 101 -1.58 1.10 3.46
C TYR A 101 -1.74 2.54 3.96
N PHE A 102 -2.23 2.69 5.20
CA PHE A 102 -2.51 3.98 5.79
C PHE A 102 -2.14 3.98 7.27
N ILE A 103 -1.16 4.79 7.64
CA ILE A 103 -0.50 4.66 8.95
C ILE A 103 0.10 5.99 9.41
N ARG A 104 0.05 6.25 10.71
CA ARG A 104 0.75 7.39 11.33
C ARG A 104 2.25 7.13 11.37
N VAL A 105 3.06 8.16 11.16
CA VAL A 105 4.53 8.08 11.10
C VAL A 105 5.14 7.32 12.29
N GLY A 106 4.75 7.66 13.53
CA GLY A 106 5.27 6.97 14.72
C GLY A 106 4.94 5.47 14.74
N LEU A 107 3.69 5.11 14.39
CA LEU A 107 3.28 3.71 14.31
C LEU A 107 3.99 2.97 13.17
N PHE A 108 4.24 3.66 12.05
CA PHE A 108 4.99 3.10 10.92
C PHE A 108 6.41 2.70 11.35
N PHE A 109 7.09 3.53 12.15
CA PHE A 109 8.41 3.17 12.68
C PHE A 109 8.35 1.90 13.51
N GLU A 110 7.45 1.86 14.51
CA GLU A 110 7.32 0.70 15.39
C GLU A 110 6.99 -0.59 14.62
N VAL A 111 6.04 -0.51 13.68
CA VAL A 111 5.64 -1.66 12.87
C VAL A 111 6.79 -2.10 11.97
N PHE A 112 7.39 -1.21 11.19
CA PHE A 112 8.46 -1.54 10.26
C PHE A 112 9.65 -2.18 10.99
N GLU A 113 10.13 -1.53 12.06
CA GLU A 113 11.29 -2.01 12.82
C GLU A 113 11.04 -3.38 13.43
N LYS A 114 9.82 -3.63 13.94
CA LYS A 114 9.48 -4.91 14.55
C LYS A 114 9.17 -6.01 13.55
N GLN A 115 8.55 -5.66 12.41
CA GLN A 115 8.19 -6.61 11.36
C GLN A 115 9.44 -7.16 10.66
N PHE A 116 10.42 -6.30 10.39
CA PHE A 116 11.61 -6.64 9.60
C PHE A 116 12.90 -6.74 10.42
N GLY A 117 12.86 -6.41 11.71
CA GLY A 117 14.07 -6.38 12.54
C GLY A 117 15.09 -5.31 12.11
N LYS A 118 14.67 -4.32 11.31
CA LYS A 118 15.52 -3.28 10.72
C LYS A 118 15.24 -1.94 11.38
N LYS A 119 16.23 -1.34 12.06
CA LYS A 119 16.08 -0.01 12.66
C LYS A 119 16.04 1.07 11.58
N ILE A 120 15.15 2.04 11.74
CA ILE A 120 15.11 3.25 10.91
C ILE A 120 16.06 4.28 11.55
N PRO A 121 17.04 4.81 10.79
CA PRO A 121 17.95 5.84 11.29
C PRO A 121 17.22 7.07 11.84
N SER A 122 17.77 7.72 12.87
CA SER A 122 17.12 8.84 13.56
C SER A 122 16.91 10.06 12.68
N ASP A 123 17.84 10.32 11.76
CA ASP A 123 17.75 11.37 10.75
C ASP A 123 16.65 11.08 9.73
N VAL A 124 16.50 9.82 9.30
CA VAL A 124 15.38 9.38 8.45
C VAL A 124 14.06 9.55 9.21
N LYS A 125 13.95 9.08 10.45
CA LYS A 125 12.74 9.27 11.28
C LYS A 125 12.37 10.74 11.36
N ARG A 126 13.35 11.60 11.64
CA ARG A 126 13.16 13.05 11.70
C ARG A 126 12.66 13.64 10.38
N ALA A 127 13.25 13.22 9.25
CA ALA A 127 12.81 13.66 7.94
C ALA A 127 11.35 13.23 7.66
N MET A 128 10.97 11.99 7.99
CA MET A 128 9.60 11.50 7.83
C MET A 128 8.61 12.25 8.74
N GLU A 129 8.99 12.58 9.98
CA GLU A 129 8.15 13.36 10.87
C GLU A 129 7.87 14.77 10.35
N LEU A 130 8.88 15.42 9.76
CA LEU A 130 8.73 16.72 9.10
C LEU A 130 7.89 16.62 7.82
N PHE A 131 8.09 15.55 7.04
CA PHE A 131 7.44 15.38 5.74
C PHE A 131 5.98 14.93 5.87
N TRP A 132 5.62 14.19 6.93
CA TRP A 132 4.26 13.65 7.14
C TRP A 132 3.54 14.17 8.39
N ALA A 133 3.84 15.40 8.81
CA ALA A 133 3.10 16.15 9.84
C ALA A 133 3.07 15.49 11.23
N ALA A 134 4.20 14.94 11.66
CA ALA A 134 4.41 14.47 13.03
C ALA A 134 5.37 15.36 13.85
N ALA A 135 6.07 16.30 13.22
CA ALA A 135 7.01 17.22 13.86
C ALA A 135 6.32 18.51 14.36
N LYS A 136 6.46 18.80 15.66
CA LYS A 136 5.86 20.01 16.28
C LYS A 136 6.45 21.33 15.78
N ASP A 137 7.68 21.30 15.30
CA ASP A 137 8.44 22.47 14.85
C ASP A 137 8.38 22.69 13.32
N ALA A 138 7.55 21.92 12.61
CA ALA A 138 7.41 22.00 11.16
C ALA A 138 7.06 23.43 10.69
N ASN A 139 6.11 24.11 11.33
CA ASN A 139 5.69 25.46 10.93
C ASN A 139 6.82 26.49 11.03
N ASN A 140 7.65 26.42 12.07
CA ASN A 140 8.80 27.32 12.23
C ASN A 140 9.82 27.14 11.10
N ILE A 141 9.97 25.90 10.63
CA ILE A 141 10.87 25.58 9.51
C ILE A 141 10.25 26.03 8.19
N ILE A 142 8.96 25.79 7.97
CA ILE A 142 8.24 26.24 6.76
C ILE A 142 8.37 27.76 6.61
N GLU A 143 8.10 28.53 7.68
CA GLU A 143 8.18 29.99 7.65
C GLU A 143 9.58 30.53 7.29
N LYS A 144 10.63 29.78 7.61
CA LYS A 144 12.02 30.20 7.37
C LYS A 144 12.58 29.73 6.03
N TYR A 145 12.17 28.56 5.53
CA TYR A 145 12.85 27.90 4.39
C TYR A 145 11.94 27.60 3.19
N ALA A 146 10.61 27.71 3.33
CA ALA A 146 9.70 27.49 2.21
C ALA A 146 9.68 28.69 1.25
N ASP A 147 9.47 28.41 -0.04
CA ASP A 147 9.27 29.45 -1.04
C ASP A 147 7.92 30.15 -0.82
N LYS A 148 7.98 31.44 -0.45
CA LYS A 148 6.81 32.29 -0.20
C LYS A 148 6.23 32.90 -1.47
N THR A 149 6.93 32.82 -2.61
CA THR A 149 6.42 33.32 -3.89
C THR A 149 5.30 32.42 -4.42
N ASN A 150 5.39 31.11 -4.18
CA ASN A 150 4.31 30.16 -4.43
C ASN A 150 3.35 30.08 -3.23
N LYS A 151 2.47 31.07 -3.11
CA LYS A 151 1.51 31.20 -2.00
C LYS A 151 0.69 29.93 -1.76
N LYS A 152 0.20 29.28 -2.81
CA LYS A 152 -0.61 28.06 -2.73
C LYS A 152 0.16 26.92 -2.04
N ASN A 153 1.40 26.67 -2.44
CA ASN A 153 2.22 25.62 -1.82
C ASN A 153 2.66 25.98 -0.40
N HIS A 154 2.96 27.25 -0.14
CA HIS A 154 3.28 27.72 1.20
C HIS A 154 2.10 27.52 2.17
N GLU A 155 0.91 28.02 1.82
CA GLU A 155 -0.31 27.87 2.62
C GLU A 155 -0.67 26.39 2.85
N LEU A 156 -0.44 25.54 1.84
CA LEU A 156 -0.69 24.11 1.97
C LEU A 156 0.20 23.47 3.03
N GLN A 157 1.50 23.78 3.01
CA GLN A 157 2.47 23.27 4.00
C GLN A 157 2.12 23.75 5.41
N ILE A 158 1.78 25.04 5.60
CA ILE A 158 1.36 25.58 6.90
C ILE A 158 0.11 24.87 7.43
N ARG A 159 -0.90 24.68 6.57
CA ARG A 159 -2.13 23.98 6.95
C ARG A 159 -1.88 22.51 7.29
N HIS A 160 -1.03 21.84 6.51
CA HIS A 160 -0.71 20.43 6.71
C HIS A 160 0.30 20.21 7.83
N GLN A 161 1.00 21.25 8.27
CA GLN A 161 2.15 21.17 9.19
C GLN A 161 3.19 20.18 8.69
N SER A 162 3.44 20.19 7.38
CA SER A 162 4.29 19.24 6.67
C SER A 162 5.15 19.98 5.66
N LEU A 163 6.42 19.58 5.59
CA LEU A 163 7.37 20.10 4.62
C LEU A 163 7.26 19.29 3.34
N ASN A 164 7.21 19.98 2.20
CA ASN A 164 7.42 19.34 0.91
C ASN A 164 8.92 19.10 0.64
N ALA A 165 9.23 18.37 -0.44
CA ALA A 165 10.60 17.99 -0.78
C ALA A 165 11.53 19.20 -0.92
N THR A 166 11.08 20.27 -1.58
CA THR A 166 11.86 21.50 -1.77
C THR A 166 12.17 22.19 -0.44
N THR A 167 11.18 22.36 0.43
CA THR A 167 11.38 22.99 1.75
C THR A 167 12.30 22.13 2.63
N LEU A 168 12.13 20.80 2.62
CA LEU A 168 13.01 19.89 3.35
C LEU A 168 14.46 19.99 2.84
N LYS A 169 14.65 20.08 1.52
CA LYS A 169 15.96 20.27 0.90
C LYS A 169 16.61 21.59 1.32
N ASN A 170 15.86 22.68 1.31
CA ASN A 170 16.34 24.02 1.69
C ASN A 170 16.68 24.11 3.19
N TYR A 171 15.88 23.44 4.03
CA TYR A 171 16.14 23.37 5.47
C TYR A 171 17.36 22.50 5.79
N ASN A 172 17.42 21.28 5.24
CA ASN A 172 18.49 20.34 5.49
C ASN A 172 18.65 19.32 4.34
N LEU A 173 19.67 19.54 3.51
CA LEU A 173 19.97 18.68 2.38
C LEU A 173 20.27 17.22 2.77
N SER A 174 20.87 16.98 3.95
CA SER A 174 21.16 15.62 4.42
C SER A 174 19.88 14.87 4.72
N LEU A 175 18.93 15.48 5.45
CA LEU A 175 17.64 14.85 5.76
C LEU A 175 16.86 14.50 4.49
N HIS A 176 16.84 15.42 3.52
CA HIS A 176 16.25 15.19 2.21
C HIS A 176 16.88 13.98 1.51
N LYS A 177 18.21 13.93 1.39
CA LYS A 177 18.88 12.81 0.70
C LYS A 177 18.71 11.49 1.43
N ASN A 178 18.89 11.49 2.75
CA ASN A 178 18.88 10.28 3.56
C ASN A 178 17.50 9.64 3.61
N MET A 179 16.42 10.44 3.67
CA MET A 179 15.06 9.90 3.58
C MET A 179 14.82 9.21 2.24
N LEU A 180 15.14 9.87 1.12
CA LEU A 180 14.92 9.29 -0.20
C LEU A 180 15.76 8.01 -0.40
N GLN A 181 17.03 8.04 0.01
CA GLN A 181 17.90 6.88 -0.08
C GLN A 181 17.39 5.73 0.80
N TRP A 182 16.92 6.01 2.01
CA TRP A 182 16.34 4.97 2.87
C TRP A 182 15.12 4.30 2.23
N PHE A 183 14.25 5.07 1.56
CA PHE A 183 13.14 4.50 0.80
C PHE A 183 13.66 3.57 -0.30
N LYS A 184 14.65 4.01 -1.09
CA LYS A 184 15.29 3.19 -2.14
C LYS A 184 15.84 1.88 -1.59
N ASP A 185 16.58 1.94 -0.49
CA ASP A 185 17.26 0.79 0.09
C ASP A 185 16.32 -0.22 0.77
N ASN A 186 15.07 0.19 1.04
CA ASN A 186 14.08 -0.64 1.74
C ASN A 186 12.81 -0.87 0.91
N ILE A 187 12.83 -0.67 -0.42
CA ILE A 187 11.64 -0.87 -1.26
C ILE A 187 11.11 -2.30 -1.16
N TYR A 188 11.97 -3.32 -1.06
CA TYR A 188 11.53 -4.70 -0.87
C TYR A 188 10.62 -4.82 0.36
N GLU A 189 11.08 -4.36 1.53
CA GLU A 189 10.30 -4.39 2.77
C GLU A 189 9.07 -3.49 2.71
N LEU A 190 9.16 -2.32 2.09
CA LEU A 190 8.01 -1.42 1.94
C LEU A 190 6.91 -2.03 1.08
N THR A 191 7.28 -2.70 -0.02
CA THR A 191 6.36 -3.44 -0.89
C THR A 191 5.74 -4.59 -0.10
N LYS A 192 6.56 -5.35 0.61
CA LYS A 192 6.11 -6.47 1.47
C LYS A 192 5.14 -5.99 2.55
N LEU A 193 5.46 -4.89 3.22
CA LEU A 193 4.61 -4.28 4.25
C LEU A 193 3.25 -3.85 3.68
N CYS A 194 3.25 -3.28 2.47
CA CYS A 194 2.04 -2.77 1.84
C CYS A 194 1.11 -3.87 1.35
N PHE A 195 1.64 -4.91 0.71
CA PHE A 195 0.84 -5.93 0.03
C PHE A 195 0.63 -7.21 0.84
N THR A 196 1.58 -7.62 1.69
CA THR A 196 1.49 -8.92 2.36
C THR A 196 1.28 -8.81 3.87
N THR A 197 2.12 -8.07 4.61
CA THR A 197 2.10 -8.21 6.08
C THR A 197 1.21 -7.19 6.78
N GLY A 198 1.23 -5.93 6.32
CA GLY A 198 0.79 -4.82 7.18
C GLY A 198 1.44 -4.92 8.56
N ALA A 199 0.65 -4.73 9.61
CA ALA A 199 1.10 -4.94 10.99
C ALA A 199 0.77 -6.35 11.53
N ALA A 200 0.29 -7.28 10.71
CA ALA A 200 -0.13 -8.61 11.16
C ALA A 200 1.08 -9.44 11.60
N ARG A 201 0.98 -10.05 12.78
CA ARG A 201 2.08 -10.84 13.36
C ARG A 201 2.23 -12.21 12.70
N ASP A 202 1.11 -12.88 12.50
CA ASP A 202 1.08 -14.31 12.18
C ASP A 202 1.14 -14.50 10.66
N ARG A 203 2.05 -15.36 10.18
CA ARG A 203 2.27 -15.58 8.73
C ARG A 203 1.05 -16.14 8.00
N ASN A 204 0.19 -16.87 8.70
CA ASN A 204 -1.07 -17.38 8.15
C ASN A 204 -2.08 -16.26 7.82
N GLU A 205 -1.79 -15.00 8.18
CA GLU A 205 -2.55 -13.81 7.80
C GLU A 205 -1.91 -13.03 6.65
N TRP A 206 -0.70 -13.40 6.21
CA TRP A 206 0.05 -12.66 5.21
C TRP A 206 -0.37 -13.09 3.81
N SER A 207 -0.60 -12.12 2.92
CA SER A 207 -0.97 -12.40 1.53
C SER A 207 0.24 -12.89 0.74
N GLU A 208 0.05 -13.95 -0.04
CA GLU A 208 1.07 -14.48 -0.95
C GLU A 208 0.91 -13.88 -2.35
N PHE A 209 -0.32 -13.56 -2.73
CA PHE A 209 -0.66 -13.01 -4.04
C PHE A 209 -1.42 -11.69 -3.92
N VAL A 210 -1.25 -10.82 -4.91
CA VAL A 210 -2.16 -9.72 -5.18
C VAL A 210 -2.94 -10.04 -6.45
N TRP A 211 -4.25 -9.97 -6.38
CA TRP A 211 -5.15 -10.29 -7.48
C TRP A 211 -5.96 -9.07 -7.88
N TYR A 212 -5.67 -8.55 -9.08
CA TYR A 212 -6.46 -7.52 -9.71
C TYR A 212 -7.63 -8.18 -10.44
N ILE A 213 -8.82 -8.08 -9.86
CA ILE A 213 -10.02 -8.69 -10.42
C ILE A 213 -11.26 -7.85 -10.13
N ASN A 214 -12.10 -7.69 -11.16
CA ASN A 214 -13.41 -7.08 -11.06
C ASN A 214 -14.52 -8.00 -11.59
N ALA A 215 -15.09 -8.81 -10.70
CA ALA A 215 -16.23 -9.68 -10.97
C ALA A 215 -17.58 -8.94 -11.06
N LEU A 216 -17.58 -7.60 -10.95
CA LEU A 216 -18.78 -6.75 -11.08
C LEU A 216 -18.89 -6.09 -12.46
N GLY A 217 -17.93 -6.32 -13.36
CA GLY A 217 -17.97 -5.84 -14.75
C GLY A 217 -17.62 -4.36 -14.94
N GLU A 218 -16.99 -3.70 -13.95
CA GLU A 218 -16.56 -2.30 -14.11
C GLU A 218 -15.25 -2.18 -14.93
N ASN A 219 -14.45 -3.25 -14.97
CA ASN A 219 -13.31 -3.45 -15.86
C ASN A 219 -13.08 -4.95 -16.10
N SER A 220 -12.21 -5.30 -17.04
CA SER A 220 -11.94 -6.69 -17.45
C SER A 220 -10.60 -7.24 -16.97
N VAL A 221 -9.91 -6.55 -16.06
CA VAL A 221 -8.63 -7.03 -15.55
C VAL A 221 -8.88 -8.22 -14.62
N ASP A 222 -8.17 -9.32 -14.90
CA ASP A 222 -8.12 -10.54 -14.11
C ASP A 222 -6.68 -11.08 -14.12
N GLU A 223 -5.80 -10.41 -13.38
CA GLU A 223 -4.37 -10.73 -13.30
C GLU A 223 -3.94 -10.91 -11.85
N ILE A 224 -3.27 -12.04 -11.57
CA ILE A 224 -2.78 -12.42 -10.24
C ILE A 224 -1.27 -12.52 -10.26
N PHE A 225 -0.63 -11.92 -9.26
CA PHE A 225 0.82 -11.81 -9.19
C PHE A 225 1.34 -12.31 -7.84
N PRO A 226 2.40 -13.15 -7.82
CA PRO A 226 3.12 -13.46 -6.60
C PRO A 226 3.72 -12.19 -5.98
N ILE A 227 3.42 -11.91 -4.72
CA ILE A 227 3.90 -10.68 -4.06
C ILE A 227 5.41 -10.70 -3.86
N ASP A 228 6.01 -11.88 -3.63
CA ASP A 228 7.47 -11.98 -3.47
C ASP A 228 8.20 -11.59 -4.77
N ASP A 229 7.68 -11.94 -5.95
CA ASP A 229 8.20 -11.49 -7.25
C ASP A 229 8.12 -9.97 -7.36
N ILE A 230 6.97 -9.39 -7.05
CA ILE A 230 6.79 -7.92 -7.06
C ILE A 230 7.78 -7.26 -6.09
N CYS A 231 8.03 -7.84 -4.91
CA CYS A 231 8.98 -7.29 -3.95
C CYS A 231 10.42 -7.31 -4.51
N MET A 232 10.84 -8.40 -5.16
CA MET A 232 12.15 -8.52 -5.78
C MET A 232 12.32 -7.50 -6.92
N ALA A 233 11.36 -7.45 -7.85
CA ALA A 233 11.36 -6.50 -8.97
C ALA A 233 11.39 -5.04 -8.48
N ALA A 234 10.58 -4.72 -7.48
CA ALA A 234 10.52 -3.38 -6.90
C ALA A 234 11.88 -2.99 -6.28
N GLY A 235 12.54 -3.93 -5.60
CA GLY A 235 13.91 -3.73 -5.10
C GLY A 235 14.91 -3.40 -6.20
N ASN A 236 14.85 -4.12 -7.33
CA ASN A 236 15.73 -3.88 -8.48
C ASN A 236 15.46 -2.52 -9.15
N ALA A 237 14.19 -2.13 -9.27
CA ALA A 237 13.78 -0.86 -9.87
C ALA A 237 13.96 0.35 -8.93
N ALA A 238 14.22 0.13 -7.64
CA ALA A 238 14.15 1.14 -6.59
C ALA A 238 14.96 2.40 -6.88
N GLN A 239 16.20 2.24 -7.38
CA GLN A 239 17.10 3.37 -7.60
C GLN A 239 16.60 4.35 -8.67
N ASN A 240 15.88 3.85 -9.68
CA ASN A 240 15.40 4.63 -10.82
C ASN A 240 13.97 5.14 -10.60
N GLU A 241 13.10 4.31 -10.03
CA GLU A 241 11.67 4.60 -9.90
C GLU A 241 11.30 5.32 -8.61
N THR A 242 12.21 5.39 -7.62
CA THR A 242 11.96 6.07 -6.35
C THR A 242 12.50 7.49 -6.36
N HIS A 243 11.61 8.48 -6.40
CA HIS A 243 11.96 9.90 -6.43
C HIS A 243 10.85 10.74 -5.80
N TYR A 244 11.17 11.99 -5.44
CA TYR A 244 10.15 12.92 -4.96
C TYR A 244 9.18 13.29 -6.08
N GLY A 245 7.88 13.21 -5.80
CA GLY A 245 6.82 13.63 -6.72
C GLY A 245 6.32 15.03 -6.38
N GLU A 246 5.75 15.71 -7.36
CA GLU A 246 5.23 17.08 -7.21
C GLU A 246 3.76 17.14 -6.76
N SER A 247 3.05 16.00 -6.80
CA SER A 247 1.63 15.90 -6.42
C SER A 247 1.38 16.35 -4.97
N ASN A 248 0.17 16.84 -4.70
CA ASN A 248 -0.25 17.33 -3.38
C ASN A 248 0.69 18.37 -2.75
N GLY A 249 1.30 19.22 -3.58
CA GLY A 249 2.20 20.28 -3.14
C GLY A 249 3.61 19.79 -2.80
N GLY A 250 4.00 18.61 -3.30
CA GLY A 250 5.35 18.05 -3.18
C GLY A 250 5.59 17.18 -1.95
N THR A 251 4.52 16.68 -1.32
CA THR A 251 4.56 15.76 -0.15
C THR A 251 4.31 14.31 -0.57
N THR A 252 4.90 13.92 -1.70
CA THR A 252 4.78 12.60 -2.30
C THR A 252 6.16 12.02 -2.63
N ILE A 253 6.34 10.72 -2.44
CA ILE A 253 7.47 9.95 -2.95
C ILE A 253 6.90 8.91 -3.91
N GLN A 254 7.33 8.93 -5.17
CA GLN A 254 7.05 7.89 -6.15
C GLN A 254 7.78 6.62 -5.74
N LEU A 255 7.13 5.48 -5.89
CA LEU A 255 7.64 4.15 -5.58
C LEU A 255 7.50 3.25 -6.83
N PRO A 256 8.27 2.16 -6.94
CA PRO A 256 8.19 1.28 -8.11
C PRO A 256 6.81 0.68 -8.31
N PHE A 257 6.05 0.40 -7.24
CA PHE A 257 4.68 -0.14 -7.32
C PHE A 257 3.58 0.93 -7.28
N GLY A 258 3.91 2.21 -7.11
CA GLY A 258 2.93 3.26 -6.86
C GLY A 258 3.54 4.53 -6.27
N PHE A 259 3.04 5.00 -5.13
CA PHE A 259 3.57 6.17 -4.41
C PHE A 259 3.15 6.18 -2.94
N VAL A 260 3.82 6.99 -2.13
CA VAL A 260 3.38 7.36 -0.77
C VAL A 260 3.21 8.86 -0.68
N GLN A 261 2.12 9.31 -0.04
CA GLN A 261 1.81 10.73 0.09
C GLN A 261 1.32 11.09 1.48
N TRP A 262 1.37 12.39 1.79
CA TRP A 262 0.63 12.94 2.92
C TRP A 262 -0.87 12.86 2.69
N HIS A 263 -1.59 12.32 3.68
CA HIS A 263 -3.04 12.39 3.74
C HIS A 263 -3.50 12.41 5.19
N GLN A 264 -4.22 13.46 5.61
CA GLN A 264 -4.79 13.56 6.95
C GLN A 264 -3.77 13.31 8.10
N CYS A 265 -2.59 13.92 8.00
CA CYS A 265 -1.47 13.75 8.95
C CYS A 265 -0.97 12.29 9.07
N GLN A 266 -1.08 11.52 7.99
CA GLN A 266 -0.66 10.12 7.91
C GLN A 266 0.05 9.85 6.59
N MET A 267 0.82 8.77 6.58
CA MET A 267 1.41 8.19 5.38
C MET A 267 0.35 7.33 4.68
N GLN A 268 0.07 7.66 3.43
CA GLN A 268 -0.86 6.90 2.60
C GLN A 268 -0.11 6.31 1.40
N PHE A 269 0.11 5.00 1.43
CA PHE A 269 0.70 4.24 0.35
C PHE A 269 -0.38 3.84 -0.64
N HIS A 270 -0.09 4.03 -1.92
CA HIS A 270 -0.95 3.67 -3.04
C HIS A 270 -0.25 2.68 -3.95
N HIS A 271 -1.04 1.79 -4.54
CA HIS A 271 -0.62 0.96 -5.66
C HIS A 271 -1.09 1.55 -6.99
N ASN A 272 -0.42 1.13 -8.06
CA ASN A 272 -0.84 1.33 -9.44
C ASN A 272 -0.66 -0.01 -10.17
N TYR A 273 -1.73 -0.48 -10.81
CA TYR A 273 -1.78 -1.77 -11.50
C TYR A 273 -0.71 -1.86 -12.61
N GLU A 274 -0.63 -0.87 -13.49
CA GLU A 274 0.34 -0.86 -14.60
C GLU A 274 1.78 -0.96 -14.08
N LYS A 275 2.10 -0.22 -13.00
CA LYS A 275 3.40 -0.32 -12.35
C LYS A 275 3.66 -1.72 -11.79
N VAL A 276 2.68 -2.33 -11.11
CA VAL A 276 2.82 -3.69 -10.56
C VAL A 276 2.96 -4.73 -11.67
N LYS A 277 2.20 -4.60 -12.76
CA LYS A 277 2.29 -5.44 -13.94
C LYS A 277 3.68 -5.35 -14.59
N LEU A 278 4.18 -4.14 -14.84
CA LEU A 278 5.53 -3.92 -15.39
C LEU A 278 6.63 -4.50 -14.49
N LEU A 279 6.47 -4.42 -13.17
CA LEU A 279 7.40 -5.07 -12.24
C LEU A 279 7.41 -6.59 -12.42
N TYR A 280 6.24 -7.22 -12.53
CA TYR A 280 6.13 -8.65 -12.76
C TYR A 280 6.75 -9.07 -14.12
N GLU A 281 6.39 -8.36 -15.20
CA GLU A 281 6.94 -8.58 -16.55
C GLU A 281 8.45 -8.33 -16.63
N SER A 282 9.04 -7.54 -15.73
CA SER A 282 10.51 -7.33 -15.71
C SER A 282 11.30 -8.52 -15.17
N LEU A 283 10.65 -9.49 -14.54
CA LEU A 283 11.27 -10.70 -14.00
C LEU A 283 11.08 -11.95 -14.86
N HIS A 284 10.15 -11.93 -15.82
CA HIS A 284 9.71 -13.08 -16.61
C HIS A 284 9.67 -12.75 -18.10
#